data_AF-A0A327WXR3-F1
#
_entry.id   AF-A0A327WXR3-F1
#
_cell.length_a   1.000
_cell.length_b   1.000
_cell.length_c   1.000
_cell.angle_alpha   90.00
_cell.angle_beta   90.00
_cell.angle_gamma   90.00
#
_symmetry.space_group_name_H-M   'P 1'
#
loop_
_entity.id
_entity.type
_entity.pdbx_description
1 polymer ?
#
loop_
_entity_poly.entity_id
_entity_poly.type
_entity_poly.pdbx_seq_one_letter_code
_entity_poly.pdbx_strand_id
1 'polypeptide(L)' 'MNEEDKNRWLIIAFDKDRKVTQVISRDEMSEAIGAKDELVAKGAYKVVIYDHETNAPFFIHFTHTSDPT' A
#
# COMPACT_ATOMS: atom_id res chain seq x y z
N MET A 1 -26.27 -11.65 9.21
CA MET A 1 -25.62 -10.58 8.42
C MET A 1 -24.13 -10.81 8.63
N ASN A 2 -23.46 -11.46 7.67
CA ASN A 2 -22.04 -11.76 7.79
C ASN A 2 -21.28 -10.44 7.60
N GLU A 3 -20.53 -10.02 8.61
CA GLU A 3 -19.57 -8.91 8.55
C GLU A 3 -18.34 -9.32 7.74
N GLU A 4 -18.54 -9.79 6.49
CA GLU A 4 -17.45 -10.11 5.58
C GLU A 4 -16.84 -8.80 5.08
N ASP A 5 -15.76 -8.42 5.76
CA ASP A 5 -14.68 -7.53 5.34
C ASP A 5 -15.08 -6.13 4.86
N LYS A 6 -15.37 -5.29 5.86
CA LYS A 6 -15.18 -3.83 5.82
C LYS A 6 -13.69 -3.51 5.62
N ASN A 7 -13.12 -3.78 4.45
CA ASN A 7 -11.72 -3.50 4.13
C ASN A 7 -11.55 -3.38 2.61
N ARG A 8 -12.17 -2.37 2.00
CA ARG A 8 -12.13 -2.15 0.55
C ARG A 8 -10.70 -1.97 0.01
N TRP A 9 -9.84 -1.29 0.75
CA TRP A 9 -8.51 -0.90 0.29
C TRP A 9 -7.43 -1.69 0.99
N LEU A 10 -6.54 -2.30 0.21
CA LEU A 10 -5.37 -3.03 0.70
C LEU A 10 -4.10 -2.30 0.26
N ILE A 11 -3.25 -1.96 1.22
CA ILE A 11 -2.00 -1.24 1.02
C ILE A 11 -0.86 -2.21 1.27
N ILE A 12 -0.05 -2.48 0.25
CA ILE A 12 1.05 -3.44 0.29
C ILE A 12 2.36 -2.69 0.09
N ALA A 13 3.24 -2.74 1.09
CA ALA A 13 4.59 -2.18 1.02
C ALA A 13 5.61 -3.26 0.68
N PHE A 14 6.62 -2.87 -0.08
CA PHE A 14 7.74 -3.72 -0.45
C PHE A 14 9.08 -3.03 -0.15
N ASP A 15 10.09 -3.83 0.18
CA ASP A 15 11.48 -3.40 0.19
C ASP A 15 12.09 -3.37 -1.22
N LYS A 16 13.37 -2.98 -1.29
CA LYS A 16 14.15 -2.93 -2.53
C LYS A 16 14.31 -4.29 -3.22
N ASP A 17 14.26 -5.38 -2.45
CA ASP A 17 14.35 -6.76 -2.93
C ASP A 17 12.98 -7.29 -3.38
N ARG A 18 11.97 -6.41 -3.43
CA ARG A 18 10.58 -6.71 -3.80
C ARG A 18 9.90 -7.69 -2.84
N LYS A 19 10.39 -7.80 -1.61
CA LYS A 19 9.72 -8.58 -0.56
C LYS A 19 8.67 -7.73 0.11
N VAL A 20 7.52 -8.32 0.40
CA VAL A 20 6.45 -7.66 1.15
C VAL A 20 6.96 -7.39 2.57
N THR A 21 6.93 -6.13 2.98
CA THR A 21 7.33 -5.71 4.33
C THR A 21 6.14 -5.41 5.22
N GLN A 22 5.04 -4.93 4.64
CA GLN A 22 3.84 -4.59 5.38
C GLN A 22 2.58 -4.71 4.50
N VAL A 23 1.48 -5.12 5.12
CA VAL A 23 0.14 -5.18 4.53
C VAL A 23 -0.83 -4.50 5.49
N ILE A 24 -1.60 -3.54 4.99
CA ILE A 24 -2.57 -2.75 5.77
C ILE A 24 -3.90 -2.78 5.03
N SER A 25 -4.99 -3.01 5.75
CA SER A 25 -6.35 -2.94 5.19
C SER A 25 -7.08 -1.72 5.74
N ARG A 26 -7.86 -1.04 4.90
CA ARG A 26 -8.64 0.16 5.22
C ARG A 26 -10.00 0.14 4.55
N ASP A 27 -10.96 0.76 5.22
CA ASP A 27 -12.30 0.96 4.71
C ASP A 27 -12.38 2.12 3.72
N GLU A 28 -11.76 3.24 4.10
CA GLU A 28 -11.85 4.48 3.35
C GLU A 28 -10.57 4.76 2.55
N MET A 29 -10.75 5.38 1.38
CA MET A 29 -9.64 5.73 0.50
C MET A 29 -8.70 6.77 1.14
N SER A 30 -9.25 7.68 1.94
CA SER A 30 -8.50 8.67 2.72
C SER A 30 -7.48 8.02 3.66
N GLU A 31 -7.90 6.98 4.39
CA GLU A 31 -7.04 6.24 5.30
C GLU A 31 -5.98 5.43 4.54
N ALA A 32 -6.34 4.86 3.38
CA ALA A 32 -5.41 4.14 2.52
C ALA A 32 -4.31 5.06 1.98
N ILE A 33 -4.66 6.29 1.58
CA ILE A 33 -3.69 7.31 1.16
C ILE A 33 -2.77 7.69 2.32
N GLY A 34 -3.31 7.93 3.52
CA GLY A 34 -2.50 8.25 4.70
C GLY A 34 -1.52 7.13 5.06
N ALA A 35 -1.98 5.87 5.05
CA ALA A 35 -1.12 4.71 5.29
C ALA A 35 -0.01 4.59 4.24
N LYS A 36 -0.33 4.85 2.96
CA LYS A 36 0.67 4.90 1.88
C LYS A 36 1.71 6.00 2.13
N ASP A 37 1.30 7.21 2.52
CA ASP A 37 2.24 8.30 2.80
C ASP A 37 3.17 7.97 3.98
N GLU A 38 2.64 7.36 5.05
CA GLU A 38 3.46 6.90 6.17
C GLU A 38 4.49 5.83 5.75
N LEU A 39 4.08 4.87 4.92
CA LEU A 39 4.96 3.81 4.42
C LEU A 39 6.10 4.38 3.57
N VAL A 40 5.78 5.34 2.70
CA VAL A 40 6.79 6.04 1.90
C VAL A 40 7.74 6.82 2.80
N ALA A 41 7.23 7.55 3.79
CA ALA A 41 8.06 8.27 4.77
C ALA A 41 8.97 7.34 5.61
N LYS A 42 8.52 6.11 5.88
CA LYS A 42 9.31 5.05 6.54
C LYS A 42 10.33 4.37 5.62
N GLY A 43 10.41 4.78 4.35
CA GLY A 43 11.41 4.27 3.40
C GLY A 43 10.99 3.01 2.64
N ALA A 44 9.68 2.74 2.51
CA ALA A 44 9.22 1.70 1.59
C ALA A 44 9.71 1.98 0.16
N TYR A 45 10.28 0.97 -0.49
CA TYR A 45 10.76 1.10 -1.87
C TYR A 45 9.60 1.14 -2.86
N LYS A 46 8.56 0.34 -2.61
CA LYS A 46 7.34 0.32 -3.40
C LYS A 46 6.13 0.23 -2.47
N VAL A 47 5.06 0.95 -2.80
CA VAL A 47 3.76 0.83 -2.13
C VAL A 47 2.67 0.69 -3.18
N VAL A 48 1.76 -0.27 -3.01
CA VAL A 48 0.61 -0.53 -3.89
C VAL A 48 -0.66 -0.36 -3.08
N ILE A 49 -1.62 0.42 -3.58
CA ILE A 49 -3.00 0.43 -3.08
C ILE A 49 -3.84 -0.41 -4.05
N TYR A 50 -4.53 -1.41 -3.52
CA TYR A 50 -5.36 -2.36 -4.24
C TYR A 50 -6.81 -2.20 -3.80
N ASP A 51 -7.73 -2.12 -4.76
CA ASP A 51 -9.17 -2.09 -4.50
C ASP A 51 -9.72 -3.52 -4.56
N HIS A 52 -10.18 -4.03 -3.42
CA HIS A 52 -10.77 -5.36 -3.31
C HIS A 52 -12.08 -5.48 -4.09
N GLU A 53 -12.86 -4.40 -4.24
CA GLU A 53 -14.13 -4.46 -4.97
C GLU A 53 -13.90 -4.71 -6.47
N THR A 54 -12.91 -4.03 -7.05
CA THR A 54 -12.61 -4.12 -8.48
C THR A 54 -11.52 -5.15 -8.78
N ASN A 55 -10.89 -5.72 -7.75
CA ASN A 55 -9.78 -6.67 -7.84
C ASN A 55 -8.63 -6.12 -8.72
N ALA A 56 -8.31 -4.84 -8.55
CA ALA A 56 -7.36 -4.12 -9.38
C ALA A 56 -6.47 -3.17 -8.55
N PRO A 57 -5.21 -2.95 -8.96
CA PRO A 57 -4.37 -1.94 -8.35
C PRO A 57 -4.91 -0.56 -8.70
N PHE A 58 -5.26 0.20 -7.67
CA PHE A 58 -5.68 1.59 -7.81
C PHE A 58 -4.48 2.53 -7.97
N PHE A 59 -3.39 2.26 -7.23
CA PHE A 59 -2.23 3.13 -7.21
C PHE A 59 -0.94 2.36 -6.94
N ILE A 60 0.15 2.82 -7.54
CA ILE A 60 1.49 2.25 -7.36
C ILE A 60 2.50 3.40 -7.22
N HIS A 61 3.27 3.40 -6.14
CA HIS A 61 4.40 4.30 -5.94
C HIS A 61 5.71 3.53 -5.88
N PHE A 62 6.76 4.11 -6.46
CA PHE A 62 8.13 3.64 -6.37
C PHE A 62 9.01 4.78 -5.85
N THR A 63 9.69 4.52 -4.75
CA THR A 63 10.73 5.41 -4.24
C THR A 63 12.00 5.13 -5.03
N HIS A 64 12.36 6.03 -5.92
CA HIS A 64 13.69 6.01 -6.52
C HIS A 64 14.69 6.44 -5.46
N THR A 65 15.28 5.47 -4.76
CA THR A 65 16.54 5.71 -4.06
C THR A 65 17.59 5.85 -5.14
N SER A 66 17.93 7.09 -5.52
CA SER A 66 19.23 7.35 -6.13
C SER A 66 20.25 6.85 -5.12
N ASP A 67 20.85 5.68 -5.35
CA ASP A 67 22.01 5.25 -4.57
C ASP A 67 23.03 6.40 -4.65
N PRO A 68 23.43 7.02 -3.53
CA PRO A 68 24.54 7.94 -3.56
C PRO A 68 25.80 7.09 -3.81
N THR A 69 26.23 7.05 -5.07
CA THR A 69 27.55 6.55 -5.50
C THR A 69 28.67 7.34 -4.85
#